data_AF-A0A970JE86-F1
#
_entry.id   AF-A0A970JE86-F1
#
_cell.length_a   1.000
_cell.length_b   1.000
_cell.length_c   1.000
_cell.angle_alpha   90.00
_cell.angle_beta   90.00
_cell.angle_gamma   90.00
#
_symmetry.space_group_name_H-M   'P 1'
#
loop_
_entity.id
_entity.type
_entity.pdbx_description
1 polymer ?
#
loop_
_entity_poly.entity_id
_entity_poly.type
_entity_poly.pdbx_seq_one_letter_code
_entity_poly.pdbx_strand_id
1 'polypeptide(L)'
;MPFIYTASSTESTLQTANVAIEVSPASGVLSATSLLPGDSVSAVINVSNTGDVDEYYFVSADWKASPGTTTSHAALLAANLNVSVSASPGGDIYTGSLSGLIDKPESPGQQLTLATGNQDVTFTFTLPSDVGNIVEGVDITLDFVFVATS
;
A
#
# COMPACT_ATOMS: atom_id res chain seq x y z
N MET A 1 -58.72 19.81 11.82
CA MET A 1 -58.40 18.67 12.71
C MET A 1 -57.00 18.21 12.36
N PRO A 2 -56.03 18.19 13.29
CA PRO A 2 -54.69 17.72 12.97
C PRO A 2 -54.68 16.19 13.03
N PHE A 3 -54.24 15.55 11.95
CA PHE A 3 -53.96 14.13 11.95
C PHE A 3 -52.52 13.94 12.45
N ILE A 4 -52.36 13.29 13.59
CA ILE A 4 -51.05 12.89 14.11
C ILE A 4 -50.75 11.51 13.53
N TYR A 5 -49.70 11.40 12.72
CA TYR A 5 -49.11 10.12 12.35
C TYR A 5 -47.96 9.83 13.30
N THR A 6 -48.07 8.76 14.08
CA THR A 6 -46.93 8.19 14.83
C THR A 6 -46.47 6.93 14.11
N ALA A 7 -45.27 6.96 13.53
CA ALA A 7 -44.57 5.77 13.09
C ALA A 7 -43.75 5.23 14.27
N SER A 8 -44.04 4.02 14.73
CA SER A 8 -43.21 3.31 15.72
C SER A 8 -42.21 2.46 14.97
N SER A 9 -40.93 2.88 14.94
CA SER A 9 -39.85 1.98 14.53
C SER A 9 -39.54 1.08 15.72
N THR A 10 -40.04 -0.15 15.67
CA THR A 10 -39.72 -1.18 16.65
C THR A 10 -38.72 -2.09 15.94
N GLU A 11 -37.49 -2.18 16.46
CA GLU A 11 -36.33 -2.91 15.89
C GLU A 11 -35.40 -2.17 14.90
N SER A 12 -35.29 -0.84 14.94
CA SER A 12 -34.10 -0.20 14.34
C SER A 12 -32.87 -0.44 15.23
N THR A 13 -32.09 -1.49 14.93
CA THR A 13 -30.72 -1.60 15.42
C THR A 13 -29.83 -0.67 14.59
N LEU A 14 -29.11 0.25 15.23
CA LEU A 14 -27.96 0.89 14.59
C LEU A 14 -26.93 -0.21 14.33
N GLN A 15 -26.78 -0.63 13.08
CA GLN A 15 -25.68 -1.52 12.68
C GLN A 15 -24.50 -0.62 12.32
N THR A 16 -23.45 -0.66 13.13
CA THR A 16 -22.17 -0.01 12.80
C THR A 16 -21.38 -1.02 11.99
N ALA A 17 -21.07 -0.69 10.74
CA ALA A 17 -20.08 -1.44 9.96
C ALA A 17 -18.69 -1.20 10.57
N ASN A 18 -17.91 -2.27 10.70
CA ASN A 18 -16.53 -2.24 11.16
C ASN A 18 -15.60 -2.44 9.96
N VAL A 19 -14.83 -1.40 9.65
CA VAL A 19 -13.78 -1.43 8.61
C VAL A 19 -12.44 -1.67 9.31
N ALA A 20 -11.79 -2.80 9.05
CA ALA A 20 -10.53 -3.15 9.71
C ALA A 20 -9.68 -4.12 8.89
N ILE A 21 -8.41 -3.77 8.71
CA ILE A 21 -7.40 -4.66 8.09
C ILE A 21 -6.28 -4.99 9.06
N GLU A 22 -5.68 -6.17 8.88
CA GLU A 22 -4.42 -6.56 9.50
C GLU A 22 -3.35 -6.74 8.41
N VAL A 23 -2.11 -6.34 8.71
CA VAL A 23 -0.96 -6.44 7.78
C VAL A 23 0.17 -7.22 8.42
N SER A 24 0.73 -8.17 7.67
CA SER A 24 1.80 -9.06 8.15
C SER A 24 2.90 -9.23 7.09
N PRO A 25 4.18 -8.95 7.43
CA PRO A 25 4.65 -8.46 8.72
C PRO A 25 4.17 -7.02 9.01
N ALA A 26 3.87 -6.73 10.28
CA ALA A 26 3.37 -5.41 10.72
C ALA A 26 4.34 -4.25 10.44
N SER A 27 5.63 -4.57 10.29
CA SER A 27 6.65 -3.67 9.78
C SER A 27 7.06 -4.16 8.38
N GLY A 28 6.46 -3.59 7.35
CA GLY A 28 6.87 -3.77 5.95
C GLY A 28 8.19 -3.09 5.63
N VAL A 29 9.09 -2.93 6.60
CA VAL A 29 10.32 -2.15 6.43
C VAL A 29 11.28 -2.92 5.55
N LEU A 30 11.41 -2.48 4.30
CA LEU A 30 12.43 -2.96 3.38
C LEU A 30 13.60 -1.98 3.40
N SER A 31 14.81 -2.51 3.56
CA SER A 31 16.03 -1.74 3.32
C SER A 31 16.53 -2.09 1.93
N ALA A 32 16.42 -1.14 1.01
CA ALA A 32 17.07 -1.23 -0.29
C ALA A 32 18.51 -0.74 -0.11
N THR A 33 19.41 -1.67 0.19
CA THR A 33 20.82 -1.35 0.43
C THR A 33 21.68 -1.74 -0.76
N SER A 34 22.52 -0.81 -1.20
CA SER A 34 23.57 -1.04 -2.20
C SER A 34 23.07 -1.65 -3.52
N LEU A 35 21.88 -1.24 -3.98
CA LEU A 35 21.37 -1.67 -5.28
C LEU A 35 22.28 -1.16 -6.40
N LEU A 36 22.64 -2.06 -7.31
CA LEU A 36 23.35 -1.74 -8.54
C LEU A 36 22.36 -1.59 -9.71
N PRO A 37 22.69 -0.81 -10.74
CA PRO A 37 21.86 -0.72 -11.94
C PRO A 37 21.57 -2.11 -12.53
N GLY A 38 20.30 -2.43 -12.70
CA GLY A 38 19.81 -3.74 -13.13
C GLY A 38 19.38 -4.68 -12.00
N ASP A 39 19.67 -4.34 -10.74
CA ASP A 39 19.24 -5.15 -9.60
C ASP A 39 17.74 -5.03 -9.34
N SER A 40 17.17 -6.12 -8.83
CA SER A 40 15.80 -6.18 -8.34
C SER A 40 15.73 -6.78 -6.95
N VAL A 41 14.84 -6.23 -6.12
CA VAL A 41 14.50 -6.76 -4.79
C VAL A 41 12.98 -6.83 -4.65
N SER A 42 12.48 -7.85 -3.98
CA SER A 42 11.05 -8.02 -3.75
C SER A 42 10.72 -8.28 -2.29
N ALA A 43 9.51 -7.90 -1.90
CA ALA A 43 8.90 -8.20 -0.61
C ALA A 43 7.44 -8.56 -0.80
N VAL A 44 6.93 -9.38 0.12
CA VAL A 44 5.52 -9.77 0.16
C VAL A 44 4.96 -9.37 1.52
N ILE A 45 3.84 -8.65 1.51
CA ILE A 45 3.08 -8.26 2.68
C ILE A 45 1.69 -8.86 2.54
N ASN A 46 1.29 -9.63 3.53
CA ASN A 46 -0.05 -10.15 3.62
C ASN A 46 -0.99 -9.08 4.20
N VAL A 47 -2.15 -8.88 3.57
CA VAL A 47 -3.19 -7.93 3.96
C VAL A 47 -4.50 -8.70 4.11
N SER A 48 -5.08 -8.71 5.31
CA SER A 48 -6.30 -9.44 5.61
C SER A 48 -7.42 -8.51 6.06
N ASN A 49 -8.65 -8.81 5.65
CA ASN A 49 -9.85 -8.10 6.11
C ASN A 49 -10.32 -8.77 7.41
N THR A 50 -10.28 -7.99 8.48
CA THR A 50 -10.71 -8.35 9.85
C THR A 50 -11.98 -7.60 10.25
N GLY A 51 -12.54 -6.81 9.33
CA GLY A 51 -13.81 -6.13 9.44
C GLY A 51 -15.01 -7.05 9.26
N ASP A 52 -16.19 -6.45 9.16
CA ASP A 52 -17.46 -7.14 8.94
C ASP A 52 -18.19 -6.71 7.66
N VAL A 53 -17.50 -5.96 6.79
CA VAL A 53 -17.97 -5.52 5.48
C VAL A 53 -16.91 -5.77 4.40
N ASP A 54 -17.33 -5.72 3.13
CA ASP A 54 -16.38 -5.65 2.02
C ASP A 54 -15.67 -4.29 2.04
N GLU A 55 -14.36 -4.31 1.82
CA GLU A 55 -13.51 -3.13 1.93
C GLU A 55 -12.69 -2.92 0.66
N TYR A 56 -12.15 -1.72 0.52
CA TYR A 56 -11.07 -1.37 -0.38
C TYR A 56 -9.88 -0.89 0.44
N TYR A 57 -8.66 -1.19 -0.01
CA TYR A 57 -7.46 -0.62 0.58
C TYR A 57 -6.61 0.12 -0.45
N PHE A 58 -5.87 1.10 0.06
CA PHE A 58 -4.87 1.88 -0.66
C PHE A 58 -3.51 1.62 -0.07
N VAL A 59 -2.49 1.69 -0.91
CA VAL A 59 -1.09 1.47 -0.58
C VAL A 59 -0.30 2.73 -0.90
N SER A 60 0.47 3.17 0.08
CA SER A 60 1.44 4.26 -0.03
C SER A 60 2.81 3.77 0.44
N ALA A 61 3.87 4.24 -0.21
CA ALA A 61 5.23 4.04 0.25
C ALA A 61 5.76 5.34 0.87
N ASP A 62 6.21 5.26 2.12
CA ASP A 62 7.04 6.27 2.74
C ASP A 62 8.51 5.83 2.65
N TRP A 63 9.39 6.78 2.40
CA TRP A 63 10.81 6.49 2.22
C TRP A 63 11.66 7.61 2.78
N LYS A 64 12.83 7.23 3.30
CA LYS A 64 13.81 8.18 3.84
C LYS A 64 15.23 7.74 3.56
N ALA A 65 16.13 8.71 3.60
CA ALA A 65 17.56 8.44 3.55
C ALA A 65 17.98 7.53 4.71
N SER A 66 18.69 6.46 4.39
CA SER A 66 19.37 5.65 5.41
C SER A 66 20.62 6.37 5.94
N PRO A 67 21.16 5.96 7.10
CA PRO A 67 22.41 6.53 7.61
C PRO A 67 23.54 6.46 6.57
N GLY A 68 24.15 7.60 6.25
CA GLY A 68 25.19 7.70 5.21
C GLY A 68 24.68 8.22 3.86
N THR A 69 23.37 8.23 3.63
CA THR A 69 22.73 8.81 2.44
C THR A 69 22.22 10.24 2.75
N THR A 70 22.34 11.16 1.79
CA THR A 70 21.71 12.50 1.91
C THR A 70 20.25 12.45 1.46
N THR A 71 19.41 13.33 2.00
CA THR A 71 17.99 13.42 1.58
C THR A 71 17.83 13.63 0.07
N SER A 72 18.72 14.41 -0.55
CA SER A 72 18.69 14.63 -2.01
C SER A 72 19.02 13.36 -2.79
N HIS A 73 19.99 12.56 -2.34
CA HIS A 73 20.30 11.27 -3.00
C HIS A 73 19.16 10.26 -2.81
N ALA A 74 18.55 10.21 -1.62
CA ALA A 74 17.38 9.36 -1.38
C ALA A 74 16.20 9.75 -2.30
N ALA A 75 15.95 11.06 -2.47
CA ALA A 75 14.90 11.54 -3.37
C ALA A 75 15.19 11.22 -4.84
N LEU A 76 16.45 11.34 -5.26
CA LEU A 76 16.87 10.92 -6.60
C LEU A 76 16.68 9.41 -6.80
N LEU A 77 17.08 8.58 -5.83
CA LEU A 77 16.86 7.13 -5.92
C LEU A 77 15.36 6.82 -5.98
N ALA A 78 14.53 7.41 -5.12
CA ALA A 78 13.08 7.18 -5.14
C ALA A 78 12.41 7.61 -6.45
N ALA A 79 12.93 8.63 -7.13
CA ALA A 79 12.44 9.04 -8.44
C ALA A 79 12.86 8.08 -9.57
N ASN A 80 13.96 7.34 -9.41
CA ASN A 80 14.53 6.46 -10.43
C ASN A 80 14.32 4.96 -10.17
N LEU A 81 13.94 4.58 -8.95
CA LEU A 81 13.65 3.20 -8.59
C LEU A 81 12.26 2.83 -9.09
N ASN A 82 12.19 1.91 -10.04
CA ASN A 82 10.92 1.40 -10.56
C ASN A 82 10.31 0.43 -9.54
N VAL A 83 8.99 0.53 -9.37
CA VAL A 83 8.21 -0.30 -8.47
C VAL A 83 7.04 -0.89 -9.23
N SER A 84 6.82 -2.19 -9.04
CA SER A 84 5.60 -2.88 -9.41
C SER A 84 4.97 -3.46 -8.15
N VAL A 85 3.66 -3.24 -7.98
CA VAL A 85 2.87 -3.73 -6.85
C VAL A 85 1.69 -4.52 -7.39
N SER A 86 1.49 -5.74 -6.90
CA SER A 86 0.36 -6.59 -7.27
C SER A 86 -0.17 -7.37 -6.08
N ALA A 87 -1.46 -7.71 -6.09
CA ALA A 87 -2.11 -8.49 -5.04
C ALA A 87 -2.55 -9.87 -5.57
N SER A 88 -2.45 -10.89 -4.72
CA SER A 88 -2.91 -12.25 -5.01
C SER A 88 -3.69 -12.85 -3.83
N PRO A 89 -4.95 -13.30 -4.01
CA PRO A 89 -5.77 -13.13 -5.21
C PRO A 89 -6.08 -11.65 -5.45
N GLY A 90 -6.07 -11.20 -6.70
CA GLY A 90 -6.23 -9.79 -7.03
C GLY A 90 -5.68 -9.46 -8.40
N GLY A 91 -5.10 -8.26 -8.53
CA GLY A 91 -4.48 -7.80 -9.76
C GLY A 91 -3.37 -6.79 -9.50
N ASP A 92 -2.95 -6.12 -10.55
CA ASP A 92 -1.92 -5.08 -10.48
C ASP A 92 -2.47 -3.84 -9.75
N ILE A 93 -1.73 -3.37 -8.76
CA ILE A 93 -2.05 -2.17 -7.95
C ILE A 93 -1.34 -0.95 -8.53
N TYR A 94 -0.06 -1.10 -8.87
CA TYR A 94 0.77 0.02 -9.30
C TYR A 94 1.96 -0.44 -10.15
N THR A 95 2.35 0.38 -11.12
CA THR A 95 3.64 0.28 -11.79
C THR A 95 4.13 1.69 -12.12
N GLY A 96 5.34 2.05 -11.67
CA GLY A 96 5.91 3.38 -11.86
C GLY A 96 7.13 3.62 -10.98
N SER A 97 7.47 4.87 -10.67
CA SER A 97 8.58 5.19 -9.75
C SER A 97 8.14 5.04 -8.30
N LEU A 98 9.08 4.74 -7.39
CA LEU A 98 8.80 4.68 -5.95
C LEU A 98 8.19 5.98 -5.43
N SER A 99 8.67 7.13 -5.92
CA SER A 99 8.14 8.45 -5.55
C SER A 99 6.66 8.66 -5.93
N GLY A 100 6.11 7.84 -6.83
CA GLY A 100 4.72 7.91 -7.27
C GLY A 100 3.78 6.90 -6.61
N LEU A 101 4.29 6.03 -5.73
CA LEU A 101 3.49 5.06 -4.98
C LEU A 101 2.83 5.74 -3.77
N ILE A 102 1.80 6.54 -4.06
CA ILE A 102 0.98 7.26 -3.07
C ILE A 102 -0.50 7.00 -3.40
N ASP A 103 -1.22 6.45 -2.43
CA ASP A 103 -2.64 6.14 -2.44
C ASP A 103 -3.05 5.35 -3.70
N LYS A 104 -2.42 4.20 -3.91
CA LYS A 104 -2.66 3.32 -5.07
C LYS A 104 -3.39 2.01 -4.68
N PRO A 105 -4.20 1.43 -5.58
CA PRO A 105 -4.59 1.99 -6.87
C PRO A 105 -5.54 3.19 -6.67
N GLU A 106 -5.78 3.97 -7.72
CA GLU A 106 -6.74 5.08 -7.62
C GLU A 106 -8.16 4.58 -7.28
N SER A 107 -9.04 5.50 -6.88
CA SER A 107 -10.43 5.19 -6.51
C SER A 107 -11.08 4.20 -7.50
N PRO A 108 -11.68 3.09 -7.00
CA PRO A 108 -12.09 2.86 -5.62
C PRO A 108 -11.02 2.25 -4.69
N GLY A 109 -9.80 1.96 -5.15
CA GLY A 109 -8.79 1.21 -4.38
C GLY A 109 -8.78 -0.28 -4.72
N GLN A 110 -7.93 -1.04 -4.03
CA GLN A 110 -7.80 -2.48 -4.22
C GLN A 110 -8.86 -3.20 -3.38
N GLN A 111 -9.71 -3.98 -4.03
CA GLN A 111 -10.83 -4.64 -3.36
C GLN A 111 -10.35 -5.77 -2.45
N LEU A 112 -10.88 -5.82 -1.22
CA LEU A 112 -10.63 -6.85 -0.22
C LEU A 112 -11.96 -7.28 0.42
N THR A 113 -12.65 -8.19 -0.26
CA THR A 113 -13.95 -8.70 0.19
C THR A 113 -13.83 -9.66 1.36
N LEU A 114 -14.91 -9.83 2.13
CA LEU A 114 -15.00 -10.86 3.18
C LEU A 114 -14.81 -12.28 2.63
N ALA A 115 -15.25 -12.51 1.39
CA ALA A 115 -15.10 -13.81 0.73
C ALA A 115 -13.65 -14.14 0.39
N THR A 116 -12.85 -13.11 0.08
CA THR A 116 -11.42 -13.26 -0.15
C THR A 116 -10.68 -13.32 1.18
N GLY A 117 -10.99 -12.38 2.07
CA GLY A 117 -10.50 -12.26 3.44
C GLY A 117 -8.99 -11.98 3.56
N ASN A 118 -8.22 -12.25 2.51
CA ASN A 118 -6.76 -12.23 2.56
C ASN A 118 -6.13 -12.05 1.17
N GLN A 119 -5.12 -11.19 1.07
CA GLN A 119 -4.33 -10.97 -0.15
C GLN A 119 -2.84 -10.85 0.17
N ASP A 120 -2.00 -11.49 -0.64
CA ASP A 120 -0.56 -11.30 -0.65
C ASP A 120 -0.21 -10.17 -1.61
N VAL A 121 0.27 -9.06 -1.07
CA VAL A 121 0.72 -7.89 -1.82
C VAL A 121 2.23 -7.99 -2.07
N THR A 122 2.60 -8.21 -3.32
CA THR A 122 4.00 -8.31 -3.75
C THR A 122 4.48 -6.96 -4.25
N PHE A 123 5.55 -6.46 -3.64
CA PHE A 123 6.29 -5.28 -4.08
C PHE A 123 7.57 -5.74 -4.76
N THR A 124 7.81 -5.28 -5.98
CA THR A 124 9.06 -5.52 -6.72
C THR A 124 9.69 -4.19 -7.07
N PHE A 125 10.90 -3.96 -6.56
CA PHE A 125 11.71 -2.79 -6.82
C PHE A 125 12.80 -3.17 -7.81
N THR A 126 12.98 -2.37 -8.85
CA THR A 126 14.02 -2.57 -9.86
C THR A 126 14.73 -1.26 -10.08
N LEU A 127 16.05 -1.25 -9.90
CA LEU A 127 16.87 -0.11 -10.31
C LEU A 127 17.18 -0.28 -11.80
N PRO A 128 16.70 0.59 -12.70
CA PRO A 128 16.92 0.43 -14.13
C PRO A 128 18.42 0.40 -14.48
N SER A 129 18.81 -0.28 -15.55
CA SER A 129 20.24 -0.40 -15.92
C SER A 129 20.84 0.87 -16.53
N ASP A 130 20.00 1.82 -16.93
CA ASP A 130 20.36 3.10 -17.55
C ASP A 130 20.45 4.26 -16.55
N VAL A 131 20.12 4.02 -15.28
CA VAL A 131 20.36 5.00 -14.22
C VAL A 131 21.87 5.09 -13.98
N GLY A 132 22.47 6.23 -14.32
CA GLY A 132 23.90 6.44 -14.10
C GLY A 132 24.30 6.31 -12.63
N ASN A 133 25.61 6.30 -12.36
CA ASN A 133 26.19 6.03 -11.03
C ASN A 133 25.78 7.01 -9.90
N ILE A 134 24.94 8.00 -10.18
CA ILE A 134 24.49 9.01 -9.20
C ILE A 134 23.54 8.43 -8.13
N VAL A 135 22.87 7.31 -8.43
CA VAL A 135 22.00 6.59 -7.49
C VAL A 135 22.53 5.19 -7.13
N GLU A 136 23.69 4.82 -7.67
CA GLU A 136 24.36 3.54 -7.37
C GLU A 136 24.85 3.55 -5.91
N GLY A 137 24.60 2.46 -5.19
CA GLY A 137 25.07 2.34 -3.81
C GLY A 137 24.36 3.25 -2.81
N VAL A 138 23.26 3.90 -3.21
CA VAL A 138 22.45 4.75 -2.33
C VAL A 138 21.51 3.87 -1.52
N ASP A 139 21.56 4.03 -0.20
CA ASP A 139 20.71 3.28 0.72
C ASP A 139 19.48 4.11 1.12
N ILE A 140 18.30 3.48 1.04
CA ILE A 140 17.05 4.03 1.55
C ILE A 140 16.29 3.02 2.41
N THR A 141 15.56 3.56 3.37
CA THR A 141 14.61 2.79 4.20
C THR A 141 13.21 3.07 3.70
N LEU A 142 12.47 2.00 3.41
CA LEU A 142 11.08 2.03 2.95
C LEU A 142 10.15 1.62 4.09
N ASP A 143 8.97 2.22 4.14
CA ASP A 143 7.84 1.78 4.95
C ASP A 143 6.57 1.81 4.08
N PHE A 144 5.64 0.89 4.33
CA PHE A 144 4.40 0.80 3.56
C PHE A 144 3.21 1.09 4.46
N VAL A 145 2.36 2.00 4.01
CA VAL A 145 1.14 2.38 4.69
C VAL A 145 -0.05 1.82 3.91
N PHE A 146 -0.89 1.08 4.62
CA PHE A 146 -2.14 0.54 4.11
C PHE A 146 -3.31 1.26 4.76
N VAL A 147 -4.27 1.75 3.96
CA VAL A 147 -5.45 2.46 4.44
C VAL A 147 -6.69 1.78 3.88
N ALA A 148 -7.60 1.35 4.76
CA ALA A 148 -8.85 0.69 4.38
C ALA A 148 -10.06 1.64 4.39
N THR A 149 -11.02 1.41 3.51
CA THR A 149 -12.32 2.11 3.40
C THR A 149 -13.42 1.15 2.97
N SER A 150 -14.68 1.46 3.29
CA SER A 150 -15.89 0.76 2.79
C SER A 150 -16.70 1.60 1.81
#